data_AF-A0A8T3B4D5-F1
#
_entry.id   AF-A0A8T3B4D5-F1
#
_cell.length_a   1.000
_cell.length_b   1.000
_cell.length_c   1.000
_cell.angle_alpha   90.00
_cell.angle_beta   90.00
_cell.angle_gamma   90.00
#
_symmetry.space_group_name_H-M   'P 1'
#
loop_
_entity.id
_entity.type
_entity.pdbx_description
1 polymer ?
#
loop_
_entity_poly.entity_id
_entity_poly.type
_entity_poly.pdbx_seq_one_letter_code
_entity_poly.pdbx_strand_id
1 'polypeptide(L)'
;MEEQFILRVPPSIAELIERLLNESPSTSEDGCLDLSFTDDGRTGTFSIGNETCSASLLDLPGVVESYKTYDDTVIIKTADIGQIIMVREEGEPSPEGIEYRHGLTPPMRDARRRRFRREPDLNPELVQRVEKDLLNIMSGGTVDNILLWFRLGRLSYCFIK
;
A
#
# COMPACT_ATOMS: atom_id res chain seq x y z
N MET A 1 -17.95 4.00 7.01
CA MET A 1 -16.93 4.31 5.99
C MET A 1 -16.87 3.10 5.10
N GLU A 2 -16.96 3.26 3.78
CA GLU A 2 -16.90 2.12 2.85
C GLU A 2 -15.45 1.73 2.63
N GLU A 3 -15.16 0.44 2.66
CA GLU A 3 -13.84 -0.11 2.36
C GLU A 3 -13.85 -0.68 0.95
N GLN A 4 -12.86 -0.29 0.15
CA GLN A 4 -12.76 -0.68 -1.25
C GLN A 4 -11.36 -1.22 -1.53
N PHE A 5 -11.28 -2.26 -2.36
CA PHE A 5 -10.04 -2.91 -2.76
C PHE A 5 -10.07 -3.23 -4.26
N ILE A 6 -8.90 -3.43 -4.85
CA ILE A 6 -8.80 -3.95 -6.22
C ILE A 6 -8.84 -5.47 -6.17
N LEU A 7 -9.75 -6.10 -6.90
CA LEU A 7 -9.74 -7.54 -7.13
C LEU A 7 -9.08 -7.81 -8.49
N ARG A 8 -7.98 -8.57 -8.48
CA ARG A 8 -7.29 -9.03 -9.69
C ARG A 8 -7.43 -10.54 -9.81
N VAL A 9 -8.02 -10.97 -10.92
CA VAL A 9 -8.27 -12.38 -11.22
C VAL A 9 -7.61 -12.79 -12.53
N PRO A 10 -7.35 -14.09 -12.74
CA PRO A 10 -6.98 -14.64 -14.04
C PRO A 10 -8.06 -14.36 -15.11
N PRO A 11 -7.70 -14.30 -16.40
CA PRO A 11 -8.66 -14.03 -17.48
C PRO A 11 -9.84 -15.00 -17.53
N SER A 12 -9.59 -16.28 -17.25
CA SER A 12 -10.58 -17.36 -17.16
C SER A 12 -11.70 -17.03 -16.15
N ILE A 13 -11.31 -16.61 -14.95
CA ILE A 13 -12.23 -16.20 -13.89
C ILE A 13 -12.89 -14.85 -14.21
N ALA A 14 -12.17 -13.92 -14.84
CA ALA A 14 -12.70 -12.61 -15.21
C ALA A 14 -13.92 -12.73 -16.14
N GLU A 15 -13.84 -13.60 -17.15
CA GLU A 15 -14.95 -13.87 -18.08
C GLU A 15 -16.17 -14.43 -17.34
N LEU A 16 -15.96 -15.27 -16.33
CA LEU A 16 -17.03 -15.84 -15.52
C LEU A 16 -17.70 -14.77 -14.64
N ILE A 17 -16.90 -13.92 -13.98
CA ILE A 17 -17.41 -12.78 -13.19
C ILE A 17 -18.22 -11.84 -14.08
N GLU A 18 -17.72 -11.51 -15.27
CA GLU A 18 -18.40 -10.60 -16.19
C GLU A 18 -19.76 -11.16 -16.64
N ARG A 19 -19.84 -12.46 -16.90
CA ARG A 19 -21.12 -13.12 -17.17
C ARG A 19 -22.09 -13.04 -16.00
N LEU A 20 -21.61 -13.36 -14.79
CA LEU A 20 -22.43 -13.30 -13.56
C LEU A 20 -22.95 -11.88 -13.27
N LEU A 21 -22.16 -10.84 -13.53
CA LEU A 21 -22.56 -9.45 -13.32
C LEU A 21 -23.59 -8.97 -14.36
N ASN A 22 -23.60 -9.55 -15.56
CA ASN A 22 -24.49 -9.18 -16.65
C ASN A 22 -25.81 -9.99 -16.67
N GLU A 23 -25.81 -11.21 -16.13
CA GLU A 23 -27.01 -12.04 -16.00
C GLU A 23 -27.87 -11.57 -14.81
N SER A 24 -29.20 -11.45 -15.00
CA SER A 24 -30.11 -11.01 -13.94
C SER A 24 -30.17 -12.03 -12.78
N PRO A 25 -30.23 -11.60 -11.50
CA PRO A 25 -29.99 -12.42 -10.30
C PRO A 25 -31.06 -13.49 -9.99
N SER A 26 -31.92 -13.85 -10.95
CA SER A 26 -33.16 -14.57 -10.70
C SER A 26 -33.12 -16.08 -10.96
N THR A 27 -31.99 -16.71 -11.31
CA THR A 27 -32.04 -18.17 -11.59
C THR A 27 -30.68 -18.87 -11.51
N SER A 28 -30.14 -19.08 -10.30
CA SER A 28 -29.36 -20.27 -9.90
C SER A 28 -28.53 -19.97 -8.65
N GLU A 29 -28.49 -20.93 -7.73
CA GLU A 29 -27.60 -20.92 -6.55
C GLU A 29 -26.13 -21.24 -6.94
N ASP A 30 -25.84 -21.36 -8.24
CA ASP A 30 -24.57 -21.83 -8.81
C ASP A 30 -23.54 -20.69 -9.06
N GLY A 31 -23.89 -19.44 -8.75
CA GLY A 31 -23.07 -18.25 -9.04
C GLY A 31 -22.50 -17.53 -7.81
N CYS A 32 -22.33 -18.23 -6.67
CA CYS A 32 -21.85 -17.58 -5.45
C CYS A 32 -20.36 -17.20 -5.59
N LEU A 33 -20.08 -15.91 -5.39
CA LEU A 33 -18.74 -15.35 -5.22
C LEU A 33 -18.45 -15.30 -3.73
N ASP A 34 -17.43 -16.05 -3.29
CA ASP A 34 -16.99 -16.03 -1.90
C ASP A 34 -15.49 -15.75 -1.79
N LEU A 35 -15.11 -15.04 -0.74
CA LEU A 35 -13.73 -14.70 -0.45
C LEU A 35 -13.49 -14.83 1.05
N SER A 36 -12.63 -15.78 1.40
CA SER A 36 -12.25 -16.06 2.79
C SER A 36 -10.75 -15.90 2.97
N PHE A 37 -10.35 -15.29 4.08
CA PHE A 37 -8.95 -15.13 4.46
C PHE A 37 -8.62 -16.04 5.65
N THR A 38 -7.39 -16.52 5.70
CA THR A 38 -6.83 -17.21 6.86
C THR A 38 -6.50 -16.23 7.99
N ASP A 39 -6.14 -16.75 9.16
CA ASP A 39 -5.84 -15.96 10.36
C ASP A 39 -4.68 -14.95 10.18
N ASP A 40 -3.83 -15.15 9.17
CA ASP A 40 -2.77 -14.21 8.80
C ASP A 40 -3.30 -12.91 8.15
N GLY A 41 -4.58 -12.89 7.76
CA GLY A 41 -5.25 -11.78 7.09
C GLY A 41 -4.69 -11.45 5.70
N ARG A 42 -3.84 -12.32 5.14
CA ARG A 42 -3.09 -12.06 3.90
C ARG A 42 -3.25 -13.16 2.87
N THR A 43 -3.35 -14.40 3.33
CA THR A 43 -3.61 -15.53 2.45
C THR A 43 -5.09 -15.86 2.50
N GLY A 44 -5.67 -16.25 1.37
CA GLY A 44 -7.09 -16.55 1.32
C GLY A 44 -7.45 -17.50 0.19
N THR A 45 -8.72 -17.83 0.14
CA THR A 45 -9.36 -18.63 -0.91
C THR A 45 -10.48 -17.83 -1.54
N PHE A 46 -10.45 -17.73 -2.85
CA PHE A 46 -11.50 -17.14 -3.66
C PHE A 46 -12.27 -18.26 -4.34
N SER A 47 -13.58 -18.29 -4.16
CA SER A 47 -14.46 -19.31 -4.73
C SER A 47 -15.47 -18.67 -5.66
N ILE A 48 -15.66 -19.27 -6.83
CA ILE A 48 -16.63 -18.83 -7.81
C ILE A 48 -17.36 -20.05 -8.40
N GLY A 49 -18.64 -20.19 -8.07
CA GLY A 49 -19.38 -21.42 -8.34
C GLY A 49 -18.72 -22.63 -7.67
N ASN A 50 -18.22 -23.57 -8.47
CA ASN A 50 -17.54 -24.78 -7.99
C ASN A 50 -16.00 -24.70 -8.05
N GLU A 51 -15.44 -23.59 -8.55
CA GLU A 51 -14.00 -23.41 -8.68
C GLU A 51 -13.46 -22.68 -7.44
N THR A 52 -12.32 -23.15 -6.93
CA THR A 52 -11.63 -22.54 -5.79
C THR A 52 -10.20 -22.21 -6.18
N CYS A 53 -9.81 -20.96 -5.93
CA CYS A 53 -8.52 -20.41 -6.30
C CYS A 53 -7.82 -19.82 -5.08
N SER A 54 -6.49 -19.81 -5.12
CA SER A 54 -5.70 -19.17 -4.08
C SER A 54 -5.76 -17.66 -4.24
N ALA A 55 -6.03 -16.94 -3.15
CA ALA A 55 -6.03 -15.49 -3.08
C ALA A 55 -4.91 -14.98 -2.17
N SER A 56 -4.41 -13.78 -2.44
CA SER A 56 -3.39 -13.12 -1.61
C SER A 56 -3.62 -11.61 -1.58
N LEU A 57 -3.67 -11.03 -0.38
CA LEU A 57 -3.80 -9.59 -0.15
C LEU A 57 -2.41 -8.95 -0.15
N LEU A 58 -2.21 -7.99 -1.06
CA LEU A 58 -0.96 -7.25 -1.22
C LEU A 58 -1.20 -5.75 -1.10
N ASP A 59 -0.19 -5.05 -0.62
CA ASP A 59 -0.23 -3.59 -0.49
C ASP A 59 0.20 -2.94 -1.82
N LEU A 60 -0.65 -2.05 -2.36
CA LEU A 60 -0.33 -1.29 -3.57
C LEU A 60 0.80 -0.29 -3.28
N PRO A 61 1.69 -0.02 -4.26
CA PRO A 61 2.79 0.91 -4.03
C PRO A 61 2.29 2.35 -3.87
N GLY A 62 1.15 2.73 -4.46
CA GLY A 62 0.56 4.06 -4.33
C GLY A 62 -0.90 3.99 -3.91
N VAL A 63 -1.41 5.09 -3.37
CA VAL A 63 -2.83 5.28 -3.03
C VAL A 63 -3.62 5.51 -4.32
N VAL A 64 -4.72 4.78 -4.48
CA VAL A 64 -5.67 4.92 -5.59
C VAL A 64 -6.97 5.47 -5.03
N GLU A 65 -7.43 6.60 -5.55
CA GLU A 65 -8.69 7.22 -5.11
C GLU A 65 -9.84 6.78 -6.02
N SER A 66 -10.95 6.37 -5.43
CA SER A 66 -12.20 6.15 -6.16
C SER A 66 -13.08 7.39 -6.09
N TYR A 67 -13.74 7.69 -7.20
CA TYR A 67 -14.66 8.81 -7.33
C TYR A 67 -15.95 8.34 -7.97
N LYS A 68 -17.06 8.90 -7.52
CA LYS A 68 -18.35 8.78 -8.20
C LYS A 68 -18.76 10.13 -8.76
N THR A 69 -19.51 10.09 -9.85
CA THR A 69 -20.09 11.26 -10.49
C THR A 69 -21.47 10.94 -11.03
N TYR A 70 -22.33 11.96 -11.12
CA TYR A 70 -23.66 11.86 -11.73
C TYR A 70 -23.71 12.51 -13.12
N ASP A 71 -22.84 13.47 -13.39
CA ASP A 71 -22.86 14.36 -14.56
C ASP A 71 -21.49 14.47 -15.27
N ASP A 72 -20.55 13.61 -14.91
CA ASP A 72 -19.15 13.58 -15.36
C ASP A 72 -18.37 14.89 -15.16
N THR A 73 -18.94 15.84 -14.40
CA THR A 73 -18.36 17.16 -14.15
C THR A 73 -17.96 17.29 -12.70
N VAL A 74 -18.87 16.93 -11.79
CA VAL A 74 -18.60 16.91 -10.36
C VAL A 74 -18.17 15.51 -9.95
N ILE A 75 -16.89 15.37 -9.62
CA ILE A 75 -16.33 14.14 -9.06
C ILE A 75 -16.31 14.22 -7.53
N ILE A 76 -16.87 13.20 -6.88
CA ILE A 76 -16.95 13.10 -5.42
C ILE A 76 -16.13 11.90 -4.99
N LYS A 77 -15.11 12.13 -4.17
CA LYS A 77 -14.27 11.06 -3.62
C LYS A 77 -15.11 10.13 -2.75
N THR A 78 -14.94 8.82 -2.96
CA THR A 78 -15.66 7.78 -2.23
C THR A 78 -14.76 6.96 -1.31
N ALA A 79 -13.56 6.58 -1.77
CA ALA A 79 -12.62 5.81 -0.96
C ALA A 79 -11.16 6.03 -1.37
N ASP A 80 -10.26 5.69 -0.44
CA ASP A 80 -8.84 5.49 -0.67
C ASP A 80 -8.57 3.99 -0.72
N ILE A 81 -7.95 3.53 -1.81
CA ILE A 81 -7.64 2.13 -2.06
C ILE A 81 -6.13 1.95 -2.01
N GLY A 82 -5.66 1.20 -1.02
CA GLY A 82 -4.25 0.90 -0.80
C GLY A 82 -3.87 -0.55 -1.01
N GLN A 83 -4.83 -1.43 -1.34
CA GLN A 83 -4.62 -2.87 -1.36
C GLN A 83 -5.23 -3.53 -2.59
N ILE A 84 -4.65 -4.67 -2.96
CA ILE A 84 -5.08 -5.51 -4.07
C ILE A 84 -5.17 -6.96 -3.62
N ILE A 85 -6.30 -7.59 -3.91
CA ILE A 85 -6.53 -9.02 -3.73
C ILE A 85 -6.19 -9.68 -5.05
N MET A 86 -5.14 -10.51 -5.04
CA MET A 86 -4.68 -11.21 -6.22
C MET A 86 -5.08 -12.68 -6.15
N VAL A 87 -6.01 -13.07 -7.01
CA VAL A 87 -6.41 -14.45 -7.24
C VAL A 87 -5.47 -15.07 -8.26
N ARG A 88 -5.01 -16.28 -7.98
CA ARG A 88 -4.01 -17.01 -8.76
C ARG A 88 -4.56 -18.35 -9.21
N GLU A 89 -4.12 -18.80 -10.38
CA GLU A 89 -4.38 -20.15 -10.86
C GLU A 89 -3.51 -21.17 -10.10
N GLU A 90 -3.96 -22.42 -10.11
CA GLU A 90 -3.25 -23.53 -9.47
C GLU A 90 -1.89 -23.75 -10.16
N GLY A 91 -0.80 -23.65 -9.38
CA GLY A 91 0.57 -23.80 -9.89
C GLY A 91 1.34 -22.48 -10.11
N GLU A 92 0.69 -21.32 -10.00
CA GLU A 92 1.42 -20.05 -9.97
C GLU A 92 2.09 -19.82 -8.60
N PRO A 93 3.35 -19.34 -8.57
CA PRO A 93 4.04 -19.07 -7.33
C PRO A 93 3.31 -17.99 -6.50
N SER A 94 3.37 -18.14 -5.18
CA SER A 94 2.87 -17.10 -4.27
C SER A 94 3.66 -15.80 -4.47
N PRO A 95 3.02 -14.63 -4.43
CA PRO A 95 3.72 -13.36 -4.52
C PRO A 95 4.82 -13.25 -3.45
N GLU A 96 5.98 -12.77 -3.87
CA GLU A 96 7.13 -12.57 -2.98
C GLU A 96 6.91 -11.32 -2.12
N GLY A 97 6.56 -11.55 -0.85
CA GLY A 97 6.42 -10.50 0.16
C GLY A 97 5.03 -9.88 0.21
N ILE A 98 4.96 -8.82 0.99
CA ILE A 98 3.73 -8.12 1.38
C ILE A 98 3.26 -7.12 0.31
N GLU A 99 4.21 -6.63 -0.48
CA GLU A 99 4.05 -5.46 -1.33
C GLU A 99 3.91 -5.84 -2.81
N TYR A 100 2.92 -5.22 -3.45
CA TYR A 100 2.74 -5.35 -4.88
C TYR A 100 3.76 -4.48 -5.64
N ARG A 101 4.50 -5.12 -6.56
CA ARG A 101 5.63 -4.48 -7.25
C ARG A 101 5.21 -3.35 -8.20
N HIS A 102 4.01 -3.41 -8.76
CA HIS A 102 3.56 -2.53 -9.84
C HIS A 102 2.39 -1.65 -9.38
N GLY A 103 2.20 -0.48 -9.99
CA GLY A 103 0.92 0.22 -9.89
C GLY A 103 -0.09 -0.31 -10.91
N LEU A 104 -1.35 0.15 -10.80
CA LEU A 104 -2.43 -0.30 -11.69
C LEU A 104 -2.27 0.14 -13.15
N THR A 105 -1.62 1.29 -13.39
CA THR A 105 -1.48 1.85 -14.74
C THR A 105 -0.16 1.45 -15.39
N PRO A 106 -0.09 1.29 -16.74
CA PRO A 106 1.14 0.89 -17.42
C PRO A 106 2.36 1.76 -17.10
N PRO A 107 2.25 3.10 -16.99
CA PRO A 107 3.37 3.94 -16.59
C PRO A 107 3.91 3.59 -15.19
N MET A 108 3.09 3.07 -14.29
CA MET A 108 3.43 2.74 -12.90
C MET A 108 4.02 1.33 -12.73
N ARG A 109 4.44 0.66 -13.81
CA ARG A 109 5.19 -0.59 -13.71
C ARG A 109 6.48 -0.39 -12.90
N ASP A 110 6.70 -1.27 -11.93
CA ASP A 110 7.81 -1.20 -10.95
C ASP A 110 7.94 0.16 -10.26
N ALA A 111 6.80 0.75 -9.85
CA ALA A 111 6.70 2.12 -9.36
C ALA A 111 7.76 2.47 -8.31
N ARG A 112 7.92 1.65 -7.27
CA ARG A 112 8.89 1.93 -6.19
C ARG A 112 10.33 1.96 -6.67
N ARG A 113 10.69 1.06 -7.58
CA ARG A 113 12.05 0.96 -8.11
C ARG A 113 12.37 2.06 -9.11
N ARG A 114 11.40 2.45 -9.94
CA ARG A 114 11.61 3.32 -11.11
C ARG A 114 11.21 4.78 -10.90
N ARG A 115 10.18 5.04 -10.09
CA ARG A 115 9.55 6.37 -9.98
C ARG A 115 9.69 6.99 -8.61
N PHE A 116 9.59 6.18 -7.56
CA PHE A 116 9.62 6.72 -6.22
C PHE A 116 11.05 7.08 -5.84
N ARG A 117 11.20 8.24 -5.20
CA ARG A 117 12.47 8.66 -4.62
C ARG A 117 12.84 7.65 -3.54
N ARG A 118 14.04 7.06 -3.65
CA ARG A 118 14.57 6.20 -2.60
C ARG A 118 14.84 7.03 -1.36
N GLU A 119 14.50 6.48 -0.21
CA GLU A 119 14.92 7.05 1.05
C GLU A 119 16.45 7.02 1.13
N PRO A 120 17.09 8.06 1.68
CA PRO A 120 18.51 8.02 1.91
C PRO A 120 18.83 6.86 2.85
N ASP A 121 19.89 6.13 2.56
CA ASP A 121 20.41 5.13 3.49
C ASP A 121 20.99 5.87 4.71
N LEU A 122 20.27 5.82 5.82
CA LEU A 122 20.64 6.50 7.06
C LEU A 122 21.34 5.49 7.97
N ASN A 123 22.49 5.86 8.52
CA ASN A 123 23.17 5.02 9.50
C ASN A 123 22.26 4.85 10.75
N PRO A 124 21.85 3.62 11.11
CA PRO A 124 20.95 3.39 12.24
C PRO A 124 21.52 3.91 13.57
N GLU A 125 22.84 3.86 13.76
CA GLU A 125 23.49 4.40 14.96
C GLU A 125 23.33 5.93 15.06
N LEU A 126 23.43 6.62 13.92
CA LEU A 126 23.23 8.07 13.85
C LEU A 126 21.76 8.42 14.15
N VAL A 127 20.82 7.67 13.59
CA VAL A 127 19.39 7.89 13.83
C VAL A 127 19.05 7.71 15.31
N GLN A 128 19.51 6.64 15.94
CA GLN A 128 19.30 6.40 17.37
C GLN A 128 19.90 7.50 18.24
N ARG A 129 21.10 7.99 17.91
CA ARG A 129 21.72 9.09 18.62
C ARG A 129 20.86 10.37 18.52
N VAL A 130 20.45 10.72 17.31
CA VAL A 130 19.62 11.91 17.06
C VAL A 130 18.28 11.79 17.76
N GLU A 131 17.64 10.63 17.73
CA GLU A 131 16.37 10.37 18.43
C GLU A 131 16.52 10.54 19.94
N LYS A 132 17.57 9.96 20.53
CA LYS A 132 17.88 10.10 21.95
C LYS A 132 18.12 11.57 22.35
N ASP A 133 18.91 12.29 21.55
CA ASP A 133 19.20 13.70 21.79
C ASP A 133 17.90 14.53 21.71
N LEU A 134 17.01 14.22 20.77
CA LEU A 134 15.71 14.88 20.62
C LEU A 134 14.79 14.63 21.83
N LEU A 135 14.70 13.37 22.30
CA LEU A 135 13.92 13.02 23.49
C LEU A 135 14.47 13.72 24.75
N ASN A 136 15.79 13.84 24.86
CA ASN A 136 16.43 14.58 25.95
C ASN A 136 16.09 16.08 25.88
N ILE A 137 16.11 16.70 24.71
CA ILE A 137 15.71 18.11 24.54
C ILE A 137 14.24 18.31 24.88
N MET A 138 13.36 17.43 24.39
CA MET A 138 11.91 17.51 24.63
C MET A 138 11.56 17.36 26.11
N SER A 139 12.37 16.61 26.87
CA SER A 139 12.24 16.46 28.32
C SER A 139 12.92 17.59 29.13
N GLY A 140 13.43 18.62 28.46
CA GLY A 140 14.08 19.78 29.09
C GLY A 140 15.55 19.56 29.47
N GLY A 141 16.15 18.46 28.99
CA GLY A 141 17.58 18.19 29.11
C GLY A 141 18.44 19.07 28.21
N THR A 142 19.74 19.14 28.52
CA THR A 142 20.74 19.82 27.69
C THR A 142 21.26 18.90 26.59
N VAL A 143 21.55 19.45 25.40
CA VAL A 143 22.19 18.71 24.31
C VAL A 143 23.67 18.54 24.63
N ASP A 144 24.19 17.32 24.51
CA ASP A 144 25.62 17.06 24.59
C ASP A 144 26.28 17.35 23.22
N ASN A 145 27.33 18.17 23.18
CA ASN A 145 28.07 18.60 21.98
C ASN A 145 27.34 19.62 21.08
N ILE A 146 26.95 20.77 21.62
CA ILE A 146 26.55 21.92 20.79
C ILE A 146 27.82 22.64 20.30
N LEU A 147 28.00 22.73 18.99
CA LEU A 147 28.90 23.70 18.34
C LEU A 147 28.14 25.02 18.15
N LEU A 148 28.19 25.90 19.16
CA LEU A 148 27.60 27.25 19.04
C LEU A 148 28.56 28.13 18.25
N TRP A 149 28.21 28.40 17.00
CA TRP A 149 28.86 29.42 16.19
C TRP A 149 28.24 30.78 16.48
N PHE A 150 28.91 31.56 17.33
CA PHE A 150 28.56 32.97 17.50
C PHE A 150 29.44 33.82 16.59
N ARG A 151 28.80 34.65 15.77
CA ARG A 151 29.50 35.66 14.96
C ARG A 151 29.32 37.02 15.61
N LEU A 152 30.37 37.52 16.25
CA LEU A 152 30.42 38.88 16.79
C LEU A 152 31.38 39.71 15.93
N GLY A 153 30.83 40.50 15.01
CA GLY A 153 31.63 41.27 14.05
C GLY A 153 32.36 40.39 13.02
N ARG A 154 33.69 40.56 12.90
CA ARG A 154 34.57 39.76 12.00
C ARG A 154 35.13 38.48 12.64
N LEU A 155 34.87 38.23 13.92
CA LEU A 155 35.32 37.02 14.59
C LEU A 155 34.17 36.01 14.72
N SER A 156 34.49 34.76 14.39
CA SER A 156 33.64 33.60 14.65
C SER A 156 34.17 32.88 15.88
N TYR A 157 33.31 32.71 16.88
CA TYR A 157 33.61 31.95 18.09
C TYR A 157 32.91 30.60 18.01
N CYS A 158 33.64 29.54 18.35
CA CYS A 158 33.17 28.16 18.37
C CYS A 158 33.32 27.65 19.80
N PHE A 159 32.20 27.49 20.52
CA PHE A 159 32.18 26.84 21.82
C PHE A 159 31.72 25.40 21.66
N ILE A 160 32.47 24.47 22.24
CA ILE A 160 32.07 23.07 22.43
C ILE A 160 31.64 22.96 23.89
N LYS A 161 30.39 22.54 24.13
CA LYS A 161 29.92 22.19 25.47
C LYS A 161 29.69 20.69 25.56
#